data_AF-A0A0X3PN47-F1
#
_entry.id   AF-A0A0X3PN47-F1
#
_cell.length_a   1.000
_cell.length_b   1.000
_cell.length_c   1.000
_cell.angle_alpha   90.00
_cell.angle_beta   90.00
_cell.angle_gamma   90.00
#
_symmetry.space_group_name_H-M   'P 1'
#
loop_
_entity.id
_entity.type
_entity.pdbx_description
1 polymer ?
#
loop_
_entity_poly.entity_id
_entity_poly.type
_entity_poly.pdbx_seq_one_letter_code
_entity_poly.pdbx_strand_id
1 'polypeptide(L)'
;MFDWNSVKSALHLGSGSEDALPSLNLEGVAKIISEGKVSNIVTMVGAGISTAAGIPDFRSPSTGIYDNLEEYNLPYPMAVFTLDYFNHNPKPFFEVARRLYRPYAKVSFQFLT
;
A
#
# COMPACT_ATOMS: atom_id res chain seq x y z
N MET A 1 15.64 3.28 11.32
CA MET A 1 16.39 2.46 10.33
C MET A 1 15.80 1.06 10.39
N PHE A 2 15.33 0.50 9.26
CA PHE A 2 14.66 -0.80 9.25
C PHE A 2 15.61 -1.90 9.76
N ASP A 3 15.19 -2.66 10.78
CA ASP A 3 15.99 -3.74 11.35
C ASP A 3 15.86 -5.01 10.51
N TRP A 4 16.85 -5.20 9.64
CA TRP A 4 16.95 -6.36 8.76
C TRP A 4 17.17 -7.68 9.51
N ASN A 5 17.65 -7.65 10.76
CA ASN A 5 17.87 -8.86 11.54
C ASN A 5 16.55 -9.40 12.13
N SER A 6 15.67 -8.53 12.62
CA SER A 6 14.31 -8.92 13.03
C SER A 6 13.51 -9.53 11.88
N VAL A 7 13.62 -8.95 10.67
CA VAL A 7 12.93 -9.49 9.49
C VAL A 7 13.45 -10.88 9.10
N LYS A 8 14.78 -11.06 9.10
CA LYS A 8 15.39 -12.37 8.84
C LYS A 8 15.00 -13.43 9.87
N SER A 9 14.92 -13.03 11.15
CA SER A 9 14.49 -13.91 12.23
C SER A 9 13.01 -14.29 12.12
N ALA A 10 12.13 -13.33 11.83
CA ALA A 10 10.70 -13.58 11.63
C ALA A 10 10.41 -14.48 10.42
N LEU A 11 11.23 -14.37 9.36
CA LEU A 11 11.17 -15.21 8.18
C LEU A 11 11.91 -16.55 8.33
N HIS A 12 12.44 -16.87 9.52
CA HIS A 12 13.23 -18.07 9.80
C HIS A 12 14.42 -18.28 8.84
N LEU A 13 15.01 -17.20 8.29
CA LEU A 13 16.15 -17.26 7.37
C LEU A 13 17.50 -17.51 8.07
N GLY A 14 17.49 -18.08 9.28
CA GLY A 14 18.67 -18.35 10.08
C GLY A 14 19.22 -19.75 9.84
N SER A 15 20.28 -19.85 9.04
CA SER A 15 21.36 -20.87 8.97
C SER A 15 21.10 -22.34 9.41
N GLY A 16 19.87 -22.84 9.36
CA GLY A 16 19.53 -24.20 9.83
C GLY A 16 18.18 -24.75 9.36
N SER A 17 17.45 -24.05 8.48
CA SER A 17 16.22 -24.54 7.85
C SER A 17 16.48 -24.79 6.37
N GLU A 18 15.95 -25.88 5.80
CA GLU A 18 15.82 -26.00 4.35
C GLU A 18 15.25 -24.70 3.79
N ASP A 19 15.80 -24.20 2.68
CA ASP A 19 15.36 -22.95 2.08
C ASP A 19 13.83 -22.95 1.91
N ALA A 20 13.13 -22.09 2.66
CA ALA A 20 11.67 -22.01 2.65
C ALA A 20 11.11 -21.67 1.25
N LEU A 21 11.96 -21.09 0.40
CA LEU A 21 11.70 -20.81 -1.01
C LEU A 21 12.74 -21.51 -1.88
N PRO A 22 12.33 -22.20 -2.96
CA PRO A 22 13.26 -22.81 -3.90
C PRO A 22 14.11 -21.77 -4.68
N SER A 23 13.66 -20.52 -4.77
CA SER A 23 14.40 -19.38 -5.32
C SER A 23 13.81 -18.05 -4.84
N LEU A 24 14.65 -17.01 -4.67
CA LEU A 24 14.24 -15.66 -4.24
C LEU A 24 13.76 -14.80 -5.43
N ASN A 25 12.78 -15.29 -6.16
CA ASN A 25 12.13 -14.63 -7.29
C ASN A 25 10.64 -14.98 -7.33
N LEU A 26 9.91 -14.42 -8.30
CA LEU A 26 8.47 -14.65 -8.42
C LEU A 26 8.15 -16.12 -8.69
N GLU A 27 8.99 -16.80 -9.46
CA GLU A 27 8.85 -18.21 -9.81
C GLU A 27 8.94 -19.11 -8.58
N GLY A 28 9.86 -18.82 -7.67
CA GLY A 28 10.04 -19.57 -6.42
C GLY A 28 8.83 -19.44 -5.50
N VAL A 29 8.26 -18.24 -5.41
CA VAL A 29 7.02 -17.98 -4.66
C VAL A 29 5.82 -18.67 -5.32
N ALA A 30 5.68 -18.58 -6.65
CA ALA A 30 4.60 -19.22 -7.38
C ALA A 30 4.63 -20.76 -7.21
N LYS A 31 5.83 -21.36 -7.19
CA LYS A 31 6.03 -22.79 -7.03
C LYS A 31 5.54 -23.31 -5.67
N ILE A 32 5.86 -22.65 -4.57
CA ILE A 32 5.41 -23.11 -3.24
C ILE A 32 3.89 -22.97 -3.05
N ILE A 33 3.27 -22.00 -3.72
CA ILE A 33 1.81 -21.81 -3.74
C ILE A 33 1.15 -22.91 -4.58
N SER A 34 1.65 -23.15 -5.80
CA SER A 34 1.05 -24.14 -6.71
C SER A 34 1.25 -25.59 -6.23
N GLU A 35 2.34 -25.88 -5.54
CA GLU A 35 2.60 -27.19 -4.90
C GLU A 35 1.79 -27.38 -3.61
N GLY A 36 1.02 -26.39 -3.15
CA GLY A 36 0.21 -26.48 -1.94
C GLY A 36 1.01 -26.51 -0.64
N LYS A 37 2.29 -26.14 -0.66
CA LYS A 37 3.15 -26.06 0.53
C LYS A 37 2.74 -24.91 1.44
N VAL A 38 2.05 -23.91 0.91
CA VAL A 38 1.47 -22.79 1.67
C VAL A 38 -0.04 -22.81 1.54
N SER A 39 -0.73 -22.96 2.68
CA SER A 39 -2.19 -22.99 2.75
C SER A 39 -2.80 -21.71 3.33
N ASN A 40 -2.01 -20.87 3.99
CA ASN A 40 -2.46 -19.64 4.64
C ASN A 40 -1.72 -18.44 4.05
N ILE A 41 -2.38 -17.71 3.15
CA ILE A 41 -1.80 -16.54 2.46
C ILE A 41 -2.43 -15.27 3.02
N VAL A 42 -1.59 -14.37 3.54
CA VAL A 42 -2.00 -13.05 4.02
C VAL A 42 -1.50 -11.99 3.05
N THR A 43 -2.41 -11.16 2.53
CA THR A 43 -2.04 -10.03 1.66
C THR A 43 -2.10 -8.73 2.44
N MET A 44 -0.97 -8.02 2.52
CA MET A 44 -0.93 -6.65 3.03
C MET A 44 -0.98 -5.70 1.84
N VAL A 45 -2.01 -4.87 1.77
CA VAL A 45 -2.25 -3.95 0.65
C VAL A 45 -2.25 -2.49 1.13
N GLY A 46 -1.93 -1.58 0.21
CA GLY A 46 -2.05 -0.14 0.41
C GLY A 46 -2.69 0.52 -0.81
N ALA A 47 -2.74 1.86 -0.84
CA ALA A 47 -3.38 2.60 -1.94
C ALA A 47 -2.85 2.25 -3.34
N GLY A 48 -1.60 1.79 -3.44
CA GLY A 48 -0.94 1.41 -4.70
C GLY A 48 -1.70 0.37 -5.53
N ILE A 49 -2.45 -0.55 -4.91
CA ILE A 49 -3.21 -1.55 -5.68
C ILE A 49 -4.39 -0.92 -6.45
N SER A 50 -4.83 0.28 -6.07
CA SER A 50 -6.00 0.98 -6.63
C SER A 50 -5.62 2.05 -7.66
N THR A 51 -4.32 2.31 -7.87
CA THR A 51 -3.85 3.32 -8.83
C THR A 51 -4.20 2.96 -10.27
N ALA A 52 -4.14 1.67 -10.61
CA ALA A 52 -4.58 1.15 -11.91
C ALA A 52 -6.08 1.35 -12.16
N ALA A 53 -6.90 1.45 -11.10
CA ALA A 53 -8.32 1.79 -11.19
C ALA A 53 -8.59 3.31 -11.31
N GLY A 54 -7.54 4.13 -11.41
CA GLY A 54 -7.65 5.59 -11.50
C GLY A 54 -7.90 6.30 -10.17
N ILE A 55 -7.69 5.61 -9.05
CA ILE A 55 -7.70 6.20 -7.71
C ILE A 55 -6.26 6.58 -7.36
N PRO A 56 -5.91 7.87 -7.25
CA PRO A 56 -4.55 8.27 -6.95
C PRO A 56 -4.13 7.76 -5.57
N ASP A 57 -2.84 7.47 -5.41
CA ASP A 57 -2.29 7.25 -4.09
C ASP A 57 -1.99 8.59 -3.39
N PHE A 58 -1.42 8.53 -2.20
CA PHE A 58 -1.14 9.72 -1.42
C PHE A 58 0.22 10.34 -1.74
N ARG A 59 1.22 9.54 -2.12
CA ARG A 59 2.64 9.90 -2.00
C ARG A 59 3.42 9.89 -3.32
N SER A 60 2.81 9.45 -4.42
CA SER A 60 3.48 9.41 -5.71
C SER A 60 3.79 10.83 -6.20
N PRO A 61 5.01 11.11 -6.67
CA PRO A 61 5.34 12.41 -7.23
C PRO A 61 4.39 12.78 -8.38
N SER A 62 3.97 14.05 -8.42
CA SER A 62 3.10 14.69 -9.41
C SER A 62 1.65 14.16 -9.49
N THR A 63 1.40 12.93 -9.03
CA THR A 63 0.10 12.23 -9.15
C THR A 63 -0.54 11.94 -7.80
N GLY A 64 0.24 12.01 -6.73
CA GLY A 64 -0.20 11.82 -5.36
C GLY A 64 -1.02 13.00 -4.85
N ILE A 65 -1.92 12.72 -3.93
CA ILE A 65 -2.86 13.73 -3.41
C ILE A 65 -2.12 14.81 -2.61
N TYR A 66 -0.97 14.47 -1.98
CA TYR A 66 -0.19 15.42 -1.19
C TYR A 66 0.50 16.51 -2.03
N ASP A 67 0.84 16.23 -3.28
CA ASP A 67 1.58 17.15 -4.15
C ASP A 67 0.74 18.33 -4.64
N ASN A 68 -0.56 18.35 -4.35
CA ASN A 68 -1.49 19.40 -4.80
C ASN A 68 -2.19 20.12 -3.63
N LEU A 69 -1.59 20.13 -2.43
CA LEU A 69 -2.17 20.73 -1.21
C LEU A 69 -1.39 21.96 -0.69
N GLU A 70 -0.42 22.45 -1.44
CA GLU A 70 0.38 23.63 -1.05
C GLU A 70 -0.49 24.86 -0.75
N GLU A 71 -1.65 24.99 -1.43
CA GLU A 71 -2.63 26.06 -1.22
C GLU A 71 -3.23 26.11 0.20
N TYR A 72 -3.15 25.03 0.97
CA TYR A 72 -3.72 24.94 2.32
C TYR A 72 -2.72 25.19 3.44
N ASN A 73 -1.46 25.52 3.10
CA ASN A 73 -0.38 25.81 4.05
C ASN A 73 -0.33 24.80 5.22
N LEU A 74 -0.39 23.51 4.88
CA LEU A 74 -0.41 22.43 5.87
C LEU A 74 0.94 22.39 6.61
N PRO A 75 0.95 22.15 7.94
CA PRO A 75 2.21 22.01 8.69
C PRO A 75 3.02 20.79 8.21
N TYR A 76 2.34 19.77 7.69
CA TYR A 76 2.90 18.61 7.00
C TYR A 76 1.78 17.94 6.17
N PRO A 77 2.10 17.18 5.10
CA PRO A 77 1.08 16.69 4.17
C PRO A 77 -0.01 15.81 4.81
N MET A 78 0.36 14.99 5.79
CA MET A 78 -0.58 14.09 6.49
C MET A 78 -1.54 14.83 7.44
N ALA A 79 -1.31 16.13 7.72
CA ALA A 79 -2.15 16.90 8.65
C ALA A 79 -3.61 16.95 8.17
N VAL A 80 -3.86 16.92 6.86
CA VAL A 80 -5.22 16.90 6.28
C VAL A 80 -6.06 15.70 6.75
N PHE A 81 -5.43 14.63 7.22
CA PHE A 81 -6.09 13.41 7.70
C PHE A 81 -6.04 13.24 9.23
N THR A 82 -5.62 14.26 9.99
CA THR A 82 -5.67 14.21 11.46
C THR A 82 -6.98 14.79 11.99
N LEU A 83 -7.49 14.21 13.08
CA LEU A 83 -8.72 14.70 13.72
C LEU A 83 -8.55 16.13 14.24
N ASP A 84 -7.40 16.44 14.82
CA ASP A 84 -7.12 17.77 15.35
C ASP A 84 -7.19 18.81 14.23
N TYR A 85 -6.52 18.59 13.10
CA TYR A 85 -6.57 19.53 11.99
C TYR A 85 -8.00 19.64 11.42
N PHE A 86 -8.71 18.52 11.24
CA PHE A 86 -10.07 18.51 10.74
C PHE A 86 -11.02 19.36 11.60
N ASN A 87 -10.92 19.26 12.92
CA ASN A 87 -11.73 20.05 13.86
C ASN A 87 -11.43 21.55 13.79
N HIS A 88 -10.19 21.95 13.50
CA HIS A 88 -9.80 23.35 13.36
C HIS A 88 -10.14 23.92 11.96
N ASN A 89 -9.89 23.15 10.90
CA ASN A 89 -10.14 23.55 9.52
C ASN A 89 -10.49 22.31 8.66
N PRO A 90 -11.78 22.01 8.45
CA PRO A 90 -12.18 20.83 7.68
C PRO A 90 -12.10 21.03 6.15
N LYS A 91 -11.87 22.27 5.66
CA LYS A 91 -11.90 22.58 4.22
C LYS A 91 -10.93 21.73 3.39
N PRO A 92 -9.65 21.55 3.78
CA PRO A 92 -8.69 20.78 2.98
C PRO A 92 -9.07 19.30 2.88
N PHE A 93 -9.65 18.73 3.94
CA PHE A 93 -10.17 17.36 3.91
C PHE A 93 -11.29 17.22 2.87
N PHE A 94 -12.25 18.14 2.85
CA PHE A 94 -13.35 18.06 1.88
C PHE A 94 -12.90 18.28 0.45
N GLU A 95 -11.90 19.13 0.19
CA GLU A 95 -11.32 19.27 -1.15
C GLU A 95 -10.63 17.97 -1.59
N VAL A 96 -9.85 17.35 -0.69
CA VAL A 96 -9.24 16.04 -0.96
C VAL A 96 -10.31 14.99 -1.23
N ALA A 97 -11.36 14.91 -0.39
CA ALA A 97 -12.44 13.96 -0.55
C ALA A 97 -13.15 14.13 -1.91
N ARG A 98 -13.38 15.38 -2.33
CA ARG A 98 -13.95 15.71 -3.65
C ARG A 98 -13.06 15.20 -4.79
N ARG A 99 -11.74 15.41 -4.71
CA ARG A 99 -10.77 14.93 -5.72
C ARG A 99 -10.68 13.41 -5.76
N LEU A 100 -10.89 12.74 -4.63
CA LEU A 100 -10.86 11.28 -4.50
C LEU A 100 -12.16 10.59 -4.89
N TYR A 101 -13.28 11.31 -4.96
CA TYR A 101 -14.56 10.71 -5.26
C TYR A 101 -14.57 10.07 -6.67
N ARG A 102 -14.80 8.75 -6.71
CA ARG A 102 -14.85 7.94 -7.93
C ARG A 102 -16.01 6.94 -7.85
N PRO A 103 -17.26 7.37 -8.14
CA PRO A 103 -18.44 6.53 -7.99
C PRO A 103 -18.47 5.33 -8.96
N TYR A 104 -17.64 5.36 -10.01
CA TYR A 104 -17.56 4.33 -11.04
C TYR A 104 -16.20 3.62 -11.10
N ALA A 105 -15.38 3.73 -10.04
CA ALA A 105 -14.11 3.01 -9.99
C ALA A 105 -14.35 1.50 -10.13
N LYS A 106 -13.59 0.86 -11.02
CA LYS A 106 -13.61 -0.60 -11.19
C LYS A 106 -12.52 -1.24 -10.33
N VAL A 107 -12.66 -2.51 -10.02
CA VAL A 107 -11.56 -3.27 -9.39
C VAL A 107 -10.35 -3.28 -10.32
N SER A 108 -9.16 -3.04 -9.77
CA SER A 108 -7.91 -2.97 -10.56
C SER A 108 -7.59 -4.26 -11.29
N PHE A 109 -8.04 -5.39 -10.75
CA PHE A 109 -7.89 -6.71 -11.35
C PHE A 109 -9.23 -7.43 -11.29
N GLN A 110 -9.77 -7.73 -12.47
CA GLN A 110 -10.90 -8.64 -12.61
C GLN A 110 -10.31 -9.96 -13.11
N PHE A 111 -10.28 -10.98 -12.26
CA PHE A 111 -10.03 -12.33 -12.73
C PHE A 111 -11.17 -12.67 -13.70
N LEU A 112 -10.85 -12.79 -14.99
CA LEU A 112 -11.71 -13.49 -15.93
C LEU A 112 -11.65 -14.97 -15.53
N THR A 113 -12.54 -15.36 -14.62
CA THR A 113 -12.87 -16.77 -14.35
C THR A 113 -13.80 -17.29 -15.42
#